data_AF-A0A9E3FFB1-F1
#
_entry.id   AF-A0A9E3FFB1-F1
#
_cell.length_a   1.000
_cell.length_b   1.000
_cell.length_c   1.000
_cell.angle_alpha   90.00
_cell.angle_beta   90.00
_cell.angle_gamma   90.00
#
_symmetry.space_group_name_H-M   'P 1'
#
loop_
_entity.id
_entity.type
_entity.pdbx_description
1 polymer ?
#
loop_
_entity_poly.entity_id
_entity_poly.type
_entity_poly.pdbx_seq_one_letter_code
_entity_poly.pdbx_strand_id
1 'polypeptide(L)'
;MESLGLQVAVLFLLAIPIACVAWTVTHEEVFREPREFCVRRSKECRRWYQRKFFYLFTCEYCFSHYVTVFFLFVTRYHLLFEDWRGYLIGGFALVWVANQYMSLYNRLRLDIKSEKIETTIKEKVAKKVISDE
;
A
#
# COMPACT_ATOMS: atom_id res chain seq x y z
N MET A 1 24.19 20.49 -7.66
CA MET A 1 23.51 19.95 -6.46
C MET A 1 22.13 20.58 -6.37
N GLU A 2 21.08 19.79 -6.59
CA GLU A 2 19.72 20.21 -6.25
C GLU A 2 19.63 20.56 -4.75
N SER A 3 18.76 21.49 -4.39
CA SER A 3 18.55 21.82 -2.98
C SER A 3 18.02 20.60 -2.22
N LEU A 4 18.40 20.44 -0.96
CA LEU A 4 17.89 19.37 -0.10
C LEU A 4 16.35 19.37 -0.07
N GLY A 5 15.73 20.55 -0.11
CA GLY A 5 14.28 20.70 -0.19
C GLY A 5 13.67 20.08 -1.45
N LEU A 6 14.33 20.21 -2.61
CA LEU A 6 13.87 19.58 -3.85
C LEU A 6 13.99 18.04 -3.77
N GLN A 7 15.11 17.52 -3.24
CA GLN A 7 15.29 16.07 -3.08
C GLN A 7 14.20 15.45 -2.19
N VAL A 8 13.85 16.14 -1.11
CA VAL A 8 12.78 15.73 -0.19
C VAL A 8 11.41 15.89 -0.85
N ALA A 9 11.16 16.96 -1.59
CA ALA A 9 9.90 17.11 -2.32
C ALA A 9 9.69 16.00 -3.36
N VAL A 10 10.74 15.66 -4.12
CA VAL A 10 10.74 14.55 -5.08
C VAL A 10 10.52 13.21 -4.38
N LEU A 11 11.10 13.00 -3.19
CA LEU A 11 10.85 11.79 -2.39
C LEU A 11 9.35 11.58 -2.14
N PHE A 12 8.67 12.61 -1.63
CA PHE A 12 7.23 12.53 -1.34
C PHE A 12 6.41 12.38 -2.61
N LEU A 13 6.73 13.13 -3.68
CA LEU A 13 6.02 13.04 -4.96
C LEU A 13 6.17 11.65 -5.60
N LEU A 14 7.37 11.06 -5.55
CA LEU A 14 7.65 9.74 -6.12
C LEU A 14 7.06 8.61 -5.28
N ALA A 15 6.87 8.81 -3.97
CA ALA A 15 6.21 7.84 -3.11
C ALA A 15 4.70 7.71 -3.37
N ILE A 16 4.04 8.74 -3.93
CA ILE A 16 2.61 8.71 -4.29
C ILE A 16 2.30 7.59 -5.30
N PRO A 17 2.90 7.56 -6.52
CA PRO A 17 2.60 6.51 -7.49
C PRO A 17 3.00 5.12 -6.97
N ILE A 18 4.07 5.02 -6.16
CA ILE A 18 4.46 3.76 -5.52
C ILE A 18 3.34 3.26 -4.60
N ALA A 19 2.79 4.14 -3.76
CA ALA A 19 1.66 3.83 -2.88
C ALA A 19 0.40 3.46 -3.68
N CYS A 20 0.07 4.21 -4.73
CA CYS A 20 -1.10 3.95 -5.57
C CYS A 20 -1.01 2.57 -6.25
N VAL A 21 0.12 2.24 -6.87
CA VAL A 21 0.31 0.94 -7.54
C VAL A 21 0.29 -0.18 -6.52
N ALA A 22 1.00 -0.02 -5.39
CA ALA A 22 1.03 -1.05 -4.36
C ALA A 22 -0.35 -1.28 -3.74
N TRP A 23 -1.08 -0.23 -3.41
CA TRP A 23 -2.45 -0.31 -2.92
C TRP A 23 -3.39 -0.96 -3.92
N THR A 24 -3.38 -0.53 -5.18
CA THR A 24 -4.27 -1.07 -6.23
C THR A 24 -4.05 -2.57 -6.41
N VAL A 25 -2.79 -2.99 -6.54
CA VAL A 25 -2.48 -4.41 -6.68
C VAL A 25 -2.79 -5.19 -5.41
N THR A 26 -2.82 -4.55 -4.23
CA THR A 26 -3.02 -5.23 -2.93
C THR A 26 -4.43 -5.16 -2.34
N HIS A 27 -5.29 -4.27 -2.82
CA HIS A 27 -6.61 -4.05 -2.25
C HIS A 27 -7.74 -4.02 -3.28
N GLU A 28 -7.44 -3.83 -4.57
CA GLU A 28 -8.47 -3.78 -5.60
C GLU A 28 -9.06 -5.17 -5.87
N GLU A 29 -10.39 -5.24 -6.03
CA GLU A 29 -11.12 -6.51 -6.19
C GLU A 29 -10.76 -7.23 -7.49
N VAL A 30 -10.33 -6.48 -8.52
CA VAL A 30 -9.85 -7.02 -9.80
C VAL A 30 -8.68 -8.00 -9.59
N PHE A 31 -7.85 -7.76 -8.57
CA PHE A 31 -6.71 -8.63 -8.24
C PHE A 31 -7.03 -9.66 -7.15
N ARG A 32 -8.30 -9.81 -6.75
CA ARG A 32 -8.71 -10.73 -5.69
C ARG A 32 -8.43 -12.19 -6.04
N GLU A 33 -8.77 -12.63 -7.23
CA GLU A 33 -8.58 -14.03 -7.65
C GLU A 33 -7.08 -14.40 -7.76
N PRO A 34 -6.21 -13.58 -8.38
CA PRO A 34 -4.75 -13.75 -8.28
C PRO A 34 -4.22 -13.74 -6.85
N ARG A 35 -4.72 -12.83 -5.99
CA ARG A 35 -4.31 -12.74 -4.59
C ARG A 35 -4.69 -14.01 -3.83
N GLU A 36 -5.92 -14.47 -3.95
CA GLU A 36 -6.40 -15.68 -3.27
C GLU A 36 -5.63 -16.91 -3.74
N PHE A 37 -5.27 -16.98 -5.03
CA PHE A 37 -4.36 -17.99 -5.54
C PHE A 37 -2.98 -17.92 -4.87
N CYS A 38 -2.38 -16.73 -4.77
CA CYS A 38 -1.12 -16.51 -4.08
C CYS A 38 -1.20 -16.86 -2.58
N VAL A 39 -2.31 -16.54 -1.89
CA VAL A 39 -2.52 -16.87 -0.48
C VAL A 39 -2.63 -18.39 -0.27
N ARG A 40 -3.37 -19.11 -1.14
CA ARG A 40 -3.42 -20.58 -1.08
C ARG A 40 -2.04 -21.18 -1.28
N ARG A 41 -1.32 -20.75 -2.31
CA ARG A 41 0.04 -21.21 -2.60
C ARG A 41 1.04 -20.86 -1.49
N SER A 42 0.90 -19.71 -0.83
CA SER A 42 1.79 -19.34 0.27
C SER A 42 1.61 -20.23 1.50
N LYS A 43 0.43 -20.83 1.71
CA LYS A 43 0.13 -21.77 2.80
C LYS A 43 0.43 -23.23 2.43
N GLU A 44 0.15 -23.63 1.20
CA GLU A 44 0.22 -25.03 0.74
C GLU A 44 1.60 -25.44 0.20
N CYS A 45 2.43 -24.51 -0.26
CA CYS A 45 3.72 -24.85 -0.85
C CYS A 45 4.65 -25.55 0.16
N ARG A 46 5.37 -26.59 -0.29
CA ARG A 46 6.27 -27.39 0.58
C ARG A 46 7.57 -26.67 0.91
N ARG A 47 8.03 -25.74 0.06
CA ARG A 47 9.33 -25.05 0.18
C ARG A 47 9.15 -23.64 0.73
N TRP A 48 9.99 -23.27 1.71
CA TRP A 48 9.89 -21.99 2.44
C TRP A 48 10.00 -20.75 1.54
N TYR A 49 10.85 -20.79 0.50
CA TYR A 49 11.06 -19.66 -0.40
C TYR A 49 9.86 -19.44 -1.34
N GLN A 50 9.15 -20.50 -1.73
CA GLN A 50 7.92 -20.39 -2.51
C GLN A 50 6.84 -19.70 -1.68
N ARG A 51 6.73 -20.06 -0.39
CA ARG A 51 5.81 -19.40 0.54
C ARG A 51 6.08 -17.90 0.63
N LYS A 52 7.34 -17.50 0.81
CA LYS A 52 7.73 -16.08 0.88
C LYS A 52 7.51 -15.34 -0.43
N PHE A 53 7.79 -15.96 -1.57
CA PHE A 53 7.54 -15.35 -2.89
C PHE A 53 6.06 -15.04 -3.10
N PHE A 54 5.16 -15.99 -2.81
CA PHE A 54 3.72 -15.73 -2.94
C PHE A 54 3.20 -14.77 -1.86
N TYR A 55 3.74 -14.82 -0.64
CA TYR A 55 3.39 -13.89 0.43
C TYR A 55 3.71 -12.44 0.07
N LEU A 56 4.79 -12.23 -0.69
CA LEU A 56 5.23 -10.92 -1.12
C LEU A 56 4.17 -10.15 -1.92
N PHE A 57 3.44 -10.83 -2.81
CA PHE A 57 2.35 -10.23 -3.60
C PHE A 57 1.07 -9.99 -2.81
N THR A 58 0.99 -10.52 -1.59
CA THR A 58 -0.19 -10.39 -0.71
C THR A 58 -0.04 -9.30 0.34
N CYS A 59 1.18 -8.80 0.57
CA CYS A 59 1.49 -7.78 1.56
C CYS A 59 1.83 -6.43 0.88
N GLU A 60 1.13 -5.37 1.27
CA GLU A 60 1.34 -4.01 0.75
C GLU A 60 2.78 -3.51 0.96
N TYR A 61 3.36 -3.77 2.13
CA TYR A 61 4.71 -3.37 2.47
C TYR A 61 5.75 -4.15 1.66
N CYS A 62 5.54 -5.46 1.48
CA CYS A 62 6.47 -6.27 0.69
C CYS A 62 6.42 -5.88 -0.78
N PHE A 63 5.23 -5.71 -1.34
CA PHE A 63 5.05 -5.35 -2.73
C PHE A 63 5.57 -3.93 -3.04
N SER A 64 5.43 -2.99 -2.12
CA SER A 64 5.97 -1.64 -2.30
C SER A 64 7.48 -1.60 -2.52
N HIS A 65 8.26 -2.56 -1.98
CA HIS A 65 9.70 -2.65 -2.28
C HIS A 65 9.96 -2.89 -3.78
N TYR A 66 9.16 -3.75 -4.41
CA TYR A 66 9.34 -4.12 -5.82
C TYR A 66 8.95 -2.96 -6.72
N VAL A 67 7.85 -2.29 -6.37
CA VAL A 67 7.42 -1.07 -7.05
C VAL A 67 8.48 0.02 -6.88
N THR A 68 9.02 0.22 -5.68
CA THR A 68 10.11 1.19 -5.46
C THR A 68 11.35 0.86 -6.27
N VAL A 69 11.80 -0.39 -6.30
CA VAL A 69 12.97 -0.80 -7.11
C VAL A 69 12.71 -0.52 -8.59
N PHE A 70 11.51 -0.81 -9.09
CA PHE A 70 11.12 -0.47 -10.45
C PHE A 70 11.19 1.04 -10.71
N PHE A 71 10.61 1.86 -9.83
CA PHE A 71 10.66 3.31 -9.99
C PHE A 71 12.07 3.87 -9.87
N LEU A 72 12.90 3.40 -8.92
CA LEU A 72 14.31 3.78 -8.80
C LEU A 72 15.09 3.47 -10.08
N PHE A 73 14.83 2.32 -10.71
CA PHE A 73 15.49 1.95 -11.96
C PHE A 73 15.07 2.85 -13.12
N VAL A 74 13.78 3.19 -13.21
CA VAL A 74 13.22 4.04 -14.27
C VAL A 74 13.63 5.51 -14.10
N THR A 75 13.52 6.06 -12.89
CA THR A 75 13.79 7.48 -12.62
C THR A 75 15.25 7.78 -12.32
N ARG A 76 16.05 6.75 -12.05
CA ARG A 76 17.44 6.86 -11.57
C ARG A 76 17.57 7.82 -10.37
N TYR A 77 16.55 7.83 -9.51
CA TYR A 77 16.49 8.71 -8.35
C TYR A 77 17.56 8.35 -7.31
N HIS A 78 18.24 9.38 -6.80
CA HIS A 78 19.23 9.30 -5.74
C HIS A 78 18.86 10.25 -4.60
N LEU A 79 19.01 9.80 -3.36
CA LEU A 79 18.77 10.61 -2.17
C LEU A 79 20.06 10.81 -1.38
N LEU A 80 20.40 12.06 -1.03
CA LEU A 80 21.59 12.49 -0.27
C LEU A 80 22.95 12.26 -0.94
N PHE A 81 23.17 11.10 -1.56
CA PHE A 81 24.43 10.74 -2.22
C PHE A 81 24.18 10.43 -3.68
N GLU A 82 25.07 10.88 -4.57
CA GLU A 82 24.98 10.61 -6.02
C GLU A 82 25.48 9.21 -6.40
N ASP A 83 26.05 8.46 -5.44
CA ASP A 83 26.52 7.08 -5.64
C ASP A 83 25.42 6.04 -5.40
N TRP A 84 25.77 4.75 -5.53
CA TRP A 84 24.92 3.60 -5.17
C TRP A 84 24.28 3.69 -3.77
N ARG A 85 24.92 4.40 -2.84
CA ARG A 85 24.41 4.68 -1.50
C ARG A 85 23.09 5.44 -1.53
N GLY A 86 22.93 6.36 -2.49
CA GLY A 86 21.72 7.15 -2.67
C GLY A 86 20.52 6.33 -3.12
N TYR A 87 20.74 5.28 -3.92
CA TYR A 87 19.68 4.32 -4.25
C TYR A 87 19.20 3.56 -3.01
N LEU A 88 20.13 3.21 -2.12
CA LEU A 88 19.82 2.43 -0.92
C LEU A 88 19.01 3.25 0.09
N ILE A 89 19.45 4.47 0.37
CA ILE A 89 18.73 5.40 1.25
C ILE A 89 17.40 5.81 0.61
N GLY A 90 17.42 6.19 -0.67
CA GLY A 90 16.23 6.58 -1.42
C GLY A 90 15.19 5.46 -1.48
N GLY A 91 15.62 4.21 -1.67
CA GLY A 91 14.73 3.05 -1.69
C GLY A 91 14.00 2.84 -0.38
N PHE A 92 14.72 2.79 0.74
CA PHE A 92 14.08 2.63 2.04
C PHE A 92 13.21 3.83 2.41
N ALA A 93 13.63 5.05 2.09
CA ALA A 93 12.85 6.26 2.32
C ALA A 93 11.53 6.25 1.51
N LEU A 94 11.60 5.91 0.22
CA LEU A 94 10.42 5.82 -0.66
C LEU A 94 9.44 4.77 -0.17
N VAL A 95 9.94 3.57 0.17
CA VAL A 95 9.10 2.49 0.72
C VAL A 95 8.40 2.94 2.00
N TRP A 96 9.12 3.61 2.91
CA TRP A 96 8.54 4.08 4.16
C TRP A 96 7.45 5.12 3.91
N VAL A 97 7.74 6.16 3.12
CA VAL A 97 6.75 7.21 2.80
C VAL A 97 5.53 6.64 2.09
N ALA A 98 5.73 5.73 1.12
CA ALA A 98 4.64 5.06 0.44
C ALA A 98 3.77 4.24 1.40
N ASN A 99 4.38 3.57 2.39
CA ASN A 99 3.64 2.81 3.40
C ASN A 99 2.84 3.72 4.35
N GLN A 100 3.36 4.90 4.68
CA GLN A 100 2.60 5.90 5.43
C GLN A 100 1.37 6.38 4.66
N TYR A 101 1.51 6.61 3.34
CA TYR A 101 0.37 6.96 2.49
C TYR A 101 -0.70 5.86 2.44
N MET A 102 -0.29 4.60 2.25
CA MET A 102 -1.22 3.47 2.26
C MET A 102 -1.93 3.33 3.62
N SER A 103 -1.19 3.43 4.72
CA SER A 103 -1.73 3.35 6.08
C SER A 103 -2.75 4.46 6.36
N LEU A 104 -2.47 5.70 5.92
CA LEU A 104 -3.38 6.82 6.05
C LEU A 104 -4.66 6.61 5.23
N TYR A 105 -4.51 6.16 3.98
CA TYR A 105 -5.64 5.87 3.11
C TYR A 105 -6.53 4.75 3.66
N ASN A 106 -5.92 3.71 4.24
CA ASN A 106 -6.65 2.61 4.86
C ASN A 106 -7.51 3.08 6.05
N ARG A 107 -6.92 3.87 6.96
CA ARG A 107 -7.63 4.43 8.12
C ARG A 107 -8.81 5.28 7.67
N LEU A 108 -8.59 6.19 6.72
CA LEU A 108 -9.65 7.04 6.17
C LEU A 108 -10.81 6.21 5.60
N ARG A 109 -10.52 5.12 4.89
CA ARG A 109 -11.55 4.24 4.32
C ARG A 109 -12.31 3.46 5.39
N LEU A 110 -11.64 3.03 6.46
CA LEU A 110 -12.26 2.36 7.61
C LEU A 110 -13.18 3.28 8.38
N ASP A 111 -12.77 4.54 8.59
CA ASP A 111 -13.58 5.54 9.30
C ASP A 111 -14.87 5.82 8.53
N ILE A 112 -14.77 6.08 7.21
CA ILE A 112 -15.94 6.28 6.33
C ILE A 112 -16.88 5.07 6.35
N LYS A 113 -16.33 3.85 6.36
CA LYS A 113 -17.14 2.62 6.40
C LYS A 113 -17.86 2.48 7.75
N SER A 114 -17.18 2.80 8.84
CA SER A 114 -17.74 2.74 10.19
C SER A 114 -18.89 3.73 10.35
N GLU A 115 -18.70 4.97 9.88
CA GLU A 115 -19.75 6.00 9.90
C GLU A 115 -21.00 5.59 9.11
N LYS A 116 -20.82 4.99 7.92
CA LYS A 116 -21.95 4.47 7.12
C LYS A 116 -22.70 3.35 7.84
N ILE A 117 -22.00 2.46 8.53
CA ILE A 117 -22.61 1.37 9.30
C ILE A 117 -23.43 1.94 10.45
N GLU A 118 -22.88 2.92 11.19
CA GLU A 118 -23.60 3.58 12.29
C GLU A 118 -24.89 4.26 11.82
N THR A 119 -24.84 5.00 10.70
CA THR A 119 -26.04 5.62 10.13
C THR A 119 -27.08 4.58 9.73
N THR A 120 -26.65 3.48 9.10
CA THR A 120 -27.56 2.39 8.69
C THR A 120 -28.22 1.72 9.91
N ILE A 121 -27.49 1.53 11.01
CA ILE A 121 -28.04 0.97 12.25
C ILE A 121 -29.06 1.94 12.85
N LYS A 122 -28.73 3.24 12.94
CA LYS A 122 -29.65 4.27 13.44
C LYS A 122 -30.93 4.32 12.63
N GLU A 123 -30.86 4.27 11.30
CA GLU A 123 -32.03 4.22 10.43
C GLU A 123 -32.89 2.97 10.63
N LYS A 124 -32.25 1.78 10.78
CA LYS A 124 -32.98 0.53 11.03
C LYS A 124 -33.67 0.54 12.40
N VAL A 125 -33.01 1.07 13.43
CA VAL A 125 -33.60 1.22 14.76
C VAL A 125 -34.78 2.19 14.71
N ALA A 126 -34.62 3.35 14.07
CA ALA A 126 -35.69 4.33 13.91
C ALA A 126 -36.91 3.74 13.17
N LYS A 127 -36.70 3.01 12.06
CA LYS A 127 -37.79 2.32 11.34
C LYS A 127 -38.50 1.27 12.19
N LYS A 128 -37.77 0.54 13.02
CA LYS A 128 -38.35 -0.49 13.89
C LYS A 128 -39.20 0.13 15.01
N VAL A 129 -38.74 1.24 15.60
CA VAL A 129 -39.53 1.99 16.59
C VAL A 129 -40.83 2.51 15.99
N ILE A 130 -40.80 3.04 14.76
CA ILE A 130 -42.00 3.55 14.07
C ILE A 130 -42.95 2.42 13.63
N SER A 131 -42.45 1.20 13.38
CA SER A 131 -43.32 0.07 13.00
C SER A 131 -43.97 -0.64 14.20
N ASP A 132 -43.43 -0.44 15.40
CA ASP A 132 -43.92 -1.04 16.64
C ASP A 132 -44.92 -0.11 17.39
N GLU A 133 -45.19 1.09 16.86
CA GLU A 133 -46.15 2.11 17.35
C GLU A 133 -47.37 2.22 16.42
#